data_AF-A0A956RI48-F1
#
_entry.id   AF-A0A956RI48-F1
#
_cell.length_a   1.000
_cell.length_b   1.000
_cell.length_c   1.000
_cell.angle_alpha   90.00
_cell.angle_beta   90.00
_cell.angle_gamma   90.00
#
_symmetry.space_group_name_H-M   'P 1'
#
loop_
_entity.id
_entity.type
_entity.pdbx_description
1 polymer ?
#
loop_
_entity_poly.entity_id
_entity_poly.type
_entity_poly.pdbx_seq_one_letter_code
_entity_poly.pdbx_strand_id
1 'polypeptide(L)'
;MLRWSTRVRFFSLVFAGAFAFGACGDDLIEGTTGASDSDATEGSSATSGMTTVATTEGPDSVTEGMTTESTTVGTTFGPDTDPLTTTATSGLPTSVGPATESSTDSQGTDTEGTTDGTATDGGTDTDGGGACCEPHEGLGCDDGDIESCVCEQDAFCCETAWDELCVEEVDTFGCGSCGIMPDSCCAAHMEPGCSDPDVAACVCEAMPQCCEESWGPECVAAVDMMQCGLCEMDAGDCCVENGSPSCNQPDVAGCVCEAMPECCEDVWSQACADSVEMLGCGLCEQQLGPCCEPGNGPGCEDADVAACVCDVAPGCCENEWNEVCADLVGFLGCGSCNEGDCCAANDTPGCGDPVVESCVCEAAPSCCQNPWSDACAVLVEQLGCGMCGGMMFDGDCCVANGTPGCDDADVTECVCALDPFCCENEWDDLCAGAAVEQCGAQCP
;
A
#
# COMPACT_ATOMS: atom_id res chain seq x y z
N MET A 1 -78.17 3.41 -6.91
CA MET A 1 -78.56 4.68 -6.21
C MET A 1 -77.47 5.71 -6.49
N LEU A 2 -77.73 7.02 -6.38
CA LEU A 2 -76.78 8.17 -6.25
C LEU A 2 -75.35 7.95 -6.85
N ARG A 3 -74.88 8.57 -7.94
CA ARG A 3 -75.05 9.96 -8.44
C ARG A 3 -74.90 11.03 -7.35
N TRP A 4 -73.73 11.68 -7.26
CA TRP A 4 -73.62 13.13 -7.07
C TRP A 4 -72.38 13.69 -7.77
N SER A 5 -72.21 15.02 -7.77
CA SER A 5 -71.65 15.71 -8.95
C SER A 5 -71.03 17.09 -8.67
N THR A 6 -70.11 17.50 -9.57
CA THR A 6 -69.77 18.90 -9.93
C THR A 6 -69.05 19.77 -8.90
N ARG A 7 -67.84 20.26 -9.22
CA ARG A 7 -67.61 21.71 -9.52
C ARG A 7 -66.19 22.08 -9.98
N VAL A 8 -66.14 22.82 -11.09
CA VAL A 8 -65.01 23.68 -11.49
C VAL A 8 -65.04 24.96 -10.66
N ARG A 9 -63.86 25.50 -10.29
CA ARG A 9 -63.66 26.94 -10.04
C ARG A 9 -62.30 27.42 -10.53
N PHE A 10 -62.33 28.35 -11.49
CA PHE A 10 -61.24 29.30 -11.70
C PHE A 10 -61.04 30.16 -10.44
N PHE A 11 -59.80 30.58 -10.18
CA PHE A 11 -59.54 31.84 -9.47
C PHE A 11 -58.30 32.51 -10.05
N SER A 12 -58.49 33.66 -10.69
CA SER A 12 -57.38 34.56 -11.06
C SER A 12 -57.11 35.49 -9.90
N LEU A 13 -55.84 35.78 -9.62
CA LEU A 13 -55.43 36.94 -8.84
C LEU A 13 -54.31 37.66 -9.57
N VAL A 14 -54.37 38.99 -9.56
CA VAL A 14 -53.42 39.90 -10.21
C VAL A 14 -52.99 40.92 -9.17
N PHE A 15 -51.72 40.88 -8.78
CA PHE A 15 -50.93 41.99 -8.21
C PHE A 15 -49.47 41.68 -8.59
N ALA A 16 -48.71 42.48 -9.34
CA ALA A 16 -48.53 43.94 -9.35
C ALA A 16 -47.62 44.44 -8.20
N GLY A 17 -46.31 44.25 -8.39
CA GLY A 17 -45.20 44.96 -7.75
C GLY A 17 -44.16 45.31 -8.82
N ALA A 18 -43.23 46.23 -8.54
CA ALA A 18 -42.22 46.71 -9.50
C ALA A 18 -41.03 47.41 -8.82
N PHE A 19 -39.95 47.63 -9.58
CA PHE A 19 -38.69 48.33 -9.25
C PHE A 19 -37.75 47.58 -8.28
N ALA A 20 -36.42 47.61 -8.45
CA ALA A 20 -35.62 48.00 -9.62
C ALA A 20 -34.14 47.58 -9.45
N PHE A 21 -33.46 47.32 -10.56
CA PHE A 21 -32.06 47.75 -10.78
C PHE A 21 -31.85 48.08 -12.27
N GLY A 22 -30.85 48.89 -12.59
CA GLY A 22 -30.74 49.59 -13.88
C GLY A 22 -29.65 49.07 -14.82
N ALA A 23 -30.04 48.94 -16.10
CA ALA A 23 -29.34 49.42 -17.30
C ALA A 23 -28.28 50.53 -17.09
N CYS A 24 -27.28 50.75 -17.96
CA CYS A 24 -26.80 50.09 -19.21
C CYS A 24 -25.41 50.70 -19.59
N GLY A 25 -24.77 50.21 -20.66
CA GLY A 25 -23.45 50.64 -21.14
C GLY A 25 -22.42 49.52 -20.99
N ASP A 26 -22.02 48.75 -22.01
CA ASP A 26 -21.74 49.10 -23.43
C ASP A 26 -20.63 50.18 -23.52
N ASP A 27 -19.59 50.07 -24.37
CA ASP A 27 -19.59 49.44 -25.70
C ASP A 27 -18.14 49.22 -26.25
N LEU A 28 -17.93 48.22 -27.14
CA LEU A 28 -16.81 48.09 -28.14
C LEU A 28 -15.32 47.95 -27.67
N ILE A 29 -14.35 47.36 -28.41
CA ILE A 29 -14.29 46.33 -29.49
C ILE A 29 -12.90 45.66 -29.54
N GLU A 30 -12.81 44.53 -30.25
CA GLU A 30 -11.66 43.74 -30.79
C GLU A 30 -10.28 44.43 -31.01
N GLY A 31 -9.18 43.65 -31.08
CA GLY A 31 -8.12 44.03 -32.04
C GLY A 31 -6.66 43.51 -32.02
N THR A 32 -6.38 42.20 -32.00
CA THR A 32 -5.22 41.55 -32.69
C THR A 32 -3.74 41.77 -32.27
N THR A 33 -2.91 40.77 -32.61
CA THR A 33 -1.40 40.71 -32.61
C THR A 33 -0.68 40.69 -31.24
N GLY A 34 0.47 40.03 -31.08
CA GLY A 34 1.12 39.03 -31.95
C GLY A 34 2.65 38.93 -31.86
N ALA A 35 3.15 37.72 -31.56
CA ALA A 35 4.50 37.17 -31.81
C ALA A 35 5.73 37.56 -30.95
N SER A 36 6.54 36.51 -30.72
CA SER A 36 8.03 36.41 -30.67
C SER A 36 8.85 37.10 -29.57
N ASP A 37 9.57 36.25 -28.82
CA ASP A 37 11.01 36.28 -28.51
C ASP A 37 11.70 37.56 -28.01
N SER A 38 12.36 37.48 -26.84
CA SER A 38 13.83 37.64 -26.75
C SER A 38 14.42 37.30 -25.38
N ASP A 39 15.61 36.70 -25.45
CA ASP A 39 16.61 36.32 -24.46
C ASP A 39 17.15 37.47 -23.55
N ALA A 40 18.00 37.09 -22.58
CA ALA A 40 19.08 37.88 -21.94
C ALA A 40 18.75 39.00 -20.92
N THR A 41 19.59 39.31 -19.91
CA THR A 41 20.65 38.59 -19.13
C THR A 41 21.12 39.49 -17.95
N GLU A 42 21.76 38.91 -16.92
CA GLU A 42 22.61 39.54 -15.89
C GLU A 42 21.97 40.50 -14.85
N GLY A 43 22.55 40.59 -13.64
CA GLY A 43 22.06 41.50 -12.58
C GLY A 43 22.65 41.37 -11.17
N SER A 44 23.95 41.11 -11.00
CA SER A 44 24.54 40.77 -9.69
C SER A 44 24.63 41.93 -8.66
N SER A 45 24.45 41.57 -7.39
CA SER A 45 25.07 42.15 -6.17
C SER A 45 24.69 43.56 -5.67
N ALA A 46 24.20 43.62 -4.42
CA ALA A 46 24.29 44.77 -3.51
C ALA A 46 24.56 44.26 -2.07
N THR A 47 25.81 44.15 -1.62
CA THR A 47 26.57 45.15 -0.84
C THR A 47 26.02 45.52 0.56
N SER A 48 26.50 44.80 1.58
CA SER A 48 27.02 45.30 2.87
C SER A 48 26.39 46.55 3.53
N GLY A 49 25.79 46.35 4.72
CA GLY A 49 25.28 47.43 5.59
C GLY A 49 25.62 47.22 7.08
N MET A 50 26.89 47.26 7.46
CA MET A 50 27.35 47.08 8.85
C MET A 50 27.12 48.35 9.70
N THR A 51 26.62 48.23 10.94
CA THR A 51 26.64 49.33 11.94
C THR A 51 26.74 48.77 13.36
N THR A 52 27.62 49.38 14.16
CA THR A 52 28.00 48.95 15.52
C THR A 52 27.41 49.84 16.61
N VAL A 53 27.04 49.25 17.76
CA VAL A 53 27.00 49.92 19.07
C VAL A 53 27.63 48.97 20.11
N ALA A 54 28.29 49.50 21.14
CA ALA A 54 29.13 48.72 22.05
C ALA A 54 28.92 49.07 23.54
N THR A 55 29.16 48.05 24.39
CA THR A 55 29.72 48.11 25.77
C THR A 55 29.20 49.14 26.80
N THR A 56 28.72 48.63 27.95
CA THR A 56 29.22 48.93 29.32
C THR A 56 28.78 47.80 30.26
N GLU A 57 29.70 46.99 30.81
CA GLU A 57 30.19 47.05 32.21
C GLU A 57 29.26 46.42 33.28
N GLY A 58 29.81 45.54 34.12
CA GLY A 58 29.16 44.95 35.32
C GLY A 58 29.69 45.61 36.61
N PRO A 59 30.01 44.87 37.70
CA PRO A 59 29.74 43.46 38.04
C PRO A 59 28.95 43.32 39.37
N ASP A 60 28.76 42.10 39.89
CA ASP A 60 28.91 41.88 41.35
C ASP A 60 29.24 40.41 41.70
N SER A 61 29.65 40.15 42.95
CA SER A 61 30.25 38.88 43.39
C SER A 61 29.65 38.36 44.71
N VAL A 62 29.41 37.05 44.82
CA VAL A 62 29.15 36.38 46.10
C VAL A 62 29.97 35.09 46.21
N THR A 63 30.70 34.94 47.33
CA THR A 63 31.53 33.76 47.64
C THR A 63 31.30 33.30 49.08
N GLU A 64 30.72 32.12 49.26
CA GLU A 64 30.83 31.24 50.44
C GLU A 64 30.56 29.81 49.94
N GLY A 65 31.18 28.72 50.43
CA GLY A 65 32.23 28.66 51.44
C GLY A 65 31.97 27.61 52.53
N MET A 66 32.04 26.30 52.23
CA MET A 66 32.17 25.29 53.29
C MET A 66 32.89 24.01 52.86
N THR A 67 33.48 23.33 53.85
CA THR A 67 34.39 22.18 53.72
C THR A 67 33.97 21.06 54.67
N THR A 68 34.73 19.96 54.71
CA THR A 68 34.63 18.81 55.66
C THR A 68 33.46 17.84 55.39
N GLU A 69 33.59 16.52 55.64
CA GLU A 69 34.79 15.70 55.87
C GLU A 69 34.56 14.25 55.42
N SER A 70 35.64 13.45 55.36
CA SER A 70 35.51 12.00 55.16
C SER A 70 35.15 11.30 56.47
N THR A 71 34.36 10.22 56.43
CA THR A 71 34.24 9.29 57.55
C THR A 71 34.11 7.87 57.03
N THR A 72 35.18 7.09 57.23
CA THR A 72 35.22 5.65 56.94
C THR A 72 34.55 4.84 58.06
N VAL A 73 33.64 3.94 57.71
CA VAL A 73 33.36 2.76 58.55
C VAL A 73 33.37 1.53 57.65
N GLY A 74 34.47 0.77 57.72
CA GLY A 74 34.52 -0.61 57.22
C GLY A 74 34.47 -1.57 58.40
N THR A 75 33.83 -2.73 58.23
CA THR A 75 34.02 -3.89 59.12
C THR A 75 33.90 -5.16 58.29
N THR A 76 34.95 -5.97 58.32
CA THR A 76 35.09 -7.23 57.58
C THR A 76 34.81 -8.44 58.47
N PHE A 77 34.29 -9.53 57.87
CA PHE A 77 34.27 -10.95 58.29
C PHE A 77 33.15 -11.62 57.46
N GLY A 78 33.25 -12.82 56.88
CA GLY A 78 34.35 -13.80 56.71
C GLY A 78 33.83 -14.99 55.84
N PRO A 79 34.68 -15.81 55.21
CA PRO A 79 34.26 -16.79 54.19
C PRO A 79 34.24 -18.26 54.64
N ASP A 80 33.31 -19.05 54.08
CA ASP A 80 33.26 -20.53 54.04
C ASP A 80 32.50 -20.91 52.74
N THR A 81 33.13 -21.38 51.65
CA THR A 81 33.60 -22.76 51.30
C THR A 81 32.55 -23.75 50.78
N ASP A 82 32.64 -23.99 49.47
CA ASP A 82 32.46 -25.27 48.75
C ASP A 82 31.06 -25.90 48.51
N PRO A 83 30.92 -26.74 47.44
CA PRO A 83 29.64 -27.15 46.86
C PRO A 83 29.25 -28.61 47.19
N LEU A 84 28.17 -29.14 46.59
CA LEU A 84 28.13 -30.53 46.11
C LEU A 84 27.03 -30.83 45.07
N THR A 85 27.29 -31.87 44.28
CA THR A 85 26.52 -32.40 43.14
C THR A 85 25.39 -33.36 43.52
N THR A 86 24.30 -33.39 42.73
CA THR A 86 23.54 -34.61 42.34
C THR A 86 22.78 -34.34 41.03
N THR A 87 23.19 -34.85 39.86
CA THR A 87 22.97 -36.21 39.29
C THR A 87 21.50 -36.62 39.02
N ALA A 88 21.09 -36.43 37.77
CA ALA A 88 20.34 -37.36 36.88
C ALA A 88 19.14 -38.20 37.37
N THR A 89 18.11 -38.32 36.51
CA THR A 89 17.68 -39.59 35.89
C THR A 89 16.68 -39.33 34.75
N SER A 90 16.86 -39.97 33.59
CA SER A 90 15.93 -39.94 32.45
C SER A 90 14.79 -40.96 32.63
N GLY A 91 13.58 -40.65 32.15
CA GLY A 91 12.41 -41.53 32.20
C GLY A 91 11.74 -41.69 30.84
N LEU A 92 11.83 -42.88 30.26
CA LEU A 92 11.12 -43.29 29.04
C LEU A 92 9.77 -43.95 29.41
N PRO A 93 8.80 -44.00 28.47
CA PRO A 93 7.92 -45.18 28.38
C PRO A 93 7.86 -45.77 26.97
N THR A 94 7.51 -47.06 26.85
CA THR A 94 7.38 -47.77 25.56
C THR A 94 6.44 -48.97 25.66
N SER A 95 5.43 -49.05 24.77
CA SER A 95 4.55 -50.22 24.52
C SER A 95 3.66 -50.69 25.70
N VAL A 96 2.57 -51.47 25.57
CA VAL A 96 2.09 -52.45 24.55
C VAL A 96 0.55 -52.34 24.40
N GLY A 97 -0.05 -52.88 23.31
CA GLY A 97 -1.51 -53.06 23.12
C GLY A 97 -2.13 -54.21 23.96
N PRO A 98 -3.05 -55.07 23.46
CA PRO A 98 -3.36 -55.40 22.04
C PRO A 98 -4.87 -55.65 21.68
N ALA A 99 -5.13 -56.06 20.42
CA ALA A 99 -6.10 -57.10 19.93
C ALA A 99 -7.60 -57.09 20.37
N THR A 100 -8.59 -57.55 19.58
CA THR A 100 -8.72 -58.07 18.20
C THR A 100 -10.16 -57.70 17.71
N GLU A 101 -10.92 -58.28 16.76
CA GLU A 101 -10.93 -59.43 15.80
C GLU A 101 -12.05 -59.13 14.75
N SER A 102 -12.30 -59.83 13.62
CA SER A 102 -11.60 -60.76 12.71
C SER A 102 -12.68 -61.47 11.84
N SER A 103 -12.44 -61.63 10.52
CA SER A 103 -12.99 -62.72 9.66
C SER A 103 -14.49 -62.67 9.21
N THR A 104 -14.94 -63.19 8.03
CA THR A 104 -14.29 -63.82 6.83
C THR A 104 -15.33 -64.03 5.69
N ASP A 105 -14.87 -64.10 4.43
CA ASP A 105 -15.38 -64.94 3.28
C ASP A 105 -16.85 -64.87 2.78
N SER A 106 -17.20 -65.20 1.53
CA SER A 106 -16.46 -65.38 0.25
C SER A 106 -17.43 -65.46 -0.95
N GLN A 107 -16.97 -65.01 -2.14
CA GLN A 107 -17.14 -65.61 -3.49
C GLN A 107 -17.02 -64.54 -4.59
N GLY A 108 -16.50 -64.93 -5.76
CA GLY A 108 -16.46 -64.08 -6.96
C GLY A 108 -16.66 -64.89 -8.25
N THR A 109 -16.81 -64.18 -9.36
CA THR A 109 -16.83 -64.70 -10.74
C THR A 109 -16.33 -63.62 -11.69
N ASP A 110 -15.59 -64.02 -12.72
CA ASP A 110 -15.02 -63.17 -13.77
C ASP A 110 -16.09 -62.57 -14.72
N THR A 111 -15.80 -61.42 -15.34
CA THR A 111 -16.15 -61.05 -16.74
C THR A 111 -15.50 -59.69 -17.08
N GLU A 112 -14.94 -59.55 -18.28
CA GLU A 112 -14.40 -58.27 -18.81
C GLU A 112 -15.52 -57.34 -19.29
N GLY A 113 -15.40 -56.02 -19.08
CA GLY A 113 -16.43 -55.06 -19.53
C GLY A 113 -16.16 -53.58 -19.25
N THR A 114 -15.33 -52.96 -20.08
CA THR A 114 -15.39 -51.59 -20.63
C THR A 114 -16.10 -50.44 -19.87
N THR A 115 -15.34 -49.33 -19.72
CA THR A 115 -15.71 -47.90 -19.51
C THR A 115 -16.26 -47.40 -18.16
N ASP A 116 -15.56 -46.34 -17.72
CA ASP A 116 -16.05 -45.11 -17.07
C ASP A 116 -16.30 -45.07 -15.54
N GLY A 117 -16.02 -43.90 -14.94
CA GLY A 117 -16.53 -43.50 -13.62
C GLY A 117 -15.55 -43.43 -12.43
N THR A 118 -15.00 -42.23 -12.21
CA THR A 118 -14.89 -41.56 -10.89
C THR A 118 -13.69 -41.80 -9.96
N ALA A 119 -12.80 -40.79 -9.96
CA ALA A 119 -12.15 -40.08 -8.85
C ALA A 119 -11.77 -40.81 -7.53
N THR A 120 -10.46 -40.79 -7.27
CA THR A 120 -9.85 -40.33 -6.00
C THR A 120 -8.81 -39.30 -6.42
N ASP A 121 -9.01 -37.99 -6.24
CA ASP A 121 -8.95 -37.27 -4.95
C ASP A 121 -7.67 -37.62 -4.14
N GLY A 122 -6.88 -36.59 -3.87
CA GLY A 122 -5.48 -36.69 -3.46
C GLY A 122 -4.65 -35.48 -3.88
N GLY A 123 -5.21 -34.27 -3.73
CA GLY A 123 -4.53 -33.02 -4.08
C GLY A 123 -3.28 -32.78 -3.23
N THR A 124 -2.21 -32.38 -3.91
CA THR A 124 -1.11 -31.60 -3.34
C THR A 124 -0.76 -30.54 -4.36
N ASP A 125 -1.32 -29.36 -4.18
CA ASP A 125 -1.25 -28.26 -5.13
C ASP A 125 0.16 -27.68 -5.12
N THR A 126 0.95 -28.08 -6.13
CA THR A 126 2.07 -27.30 -6.65
C THR A 126 1.76 -27.01 -8.10
N ASP A 127 0.74 -26.19 -8.30
CA ASP A 127 0.41 -25.56 -9.58
C ASP A 127 1.67 -24.86 -10.10
N GLY A 128 2.13 -25.29 -11.27
CA GLY A 128 3.47 -24.97 -11.80
C GLY A 128 3.48 -24.19 -13.11
N GLY A 129 2.31 -24.04 -13.71
CA GLY A 129 2.05 -23.17 -14.86
C GLY A 129 1.32 -21.90 -14.42
N GLY A 130 1.50 -20.83 -15.17
CA GLY A 130 0.63 -19.65 -15.13
C GLY A 130 -0.43 -19.75 -16.25
N ALA A 131 -1.04 -18.60 -16.58
CA ALA A 131 -2.05 -18.54 -17.63
C ALA A 131 -1.52 -19.03 -18.99
N CYS A 132 -2.17 -20.02 -19.62
CA CYS A 132 -1.73 -20.57 -20.91
C CYS A 132 -1.53 -19.55 -22.03
N CYS A 133 -2.15 -18.37 -21.91
CA CYS A 133 -2.07 -17.29 -22.90
C CYS A 133 -1.10 -16.15 -22.54
N GLU A 134 -0.30 -16.30 -21.48
CA GLU A 134 0.75 -15.34 -21.11
C GLU A 134 2.11 -16.05 -20.92
N PRO A 135 3.23 -15.47 -21.40
CA PRO A 135 4.55 -16.07 -21.21
C PRO A 135 5.01 -15.92 -19.74
N HIS A 136 5.53 -17.01 -19.15
CA HIS A 136 5.84 -17.07 -17.71
C HIS A 136 7.02 -18.00 -17.38
N GLU A 137 7.66 -17.81 -16.22
CA GLU A 137 8.81 -18.64 -15.78
C GLU A 137 8.43 -20.07 -15.29
N GLY A 138 7.13 -20.38 -15.21
CA GLY A 138 6.60 -21.73 -14.95
C GLY A 138 6.80 -22.73 -16.11
N LEU A 139 6.42 -23.99 -15.86
CA LEU A 139 6.43 -25.09 -16.83
C LEU A 139 5.00 -25.56 -17.06
N GLY A 140 4.63 -25.83 -18.32
CA GLY A 140 3.23 -26.09 -18.67
C GLY A 140 2.37 -24.84 -18.47
N CYS A 141 1.07 -24.98 -18.27
CA CYS A 141 0.16 -23.88 -17.96
C CYS A 141 -1.03 -24.34 -17.10
N ASP A 142 -1.92 -23.42 -16.73
CA ASP A 142 -3.05 -23.65 -15.81
C ASP A 142 -4.17 -24.55 -16.37
N ASP A 143 -4.42 -24.51 -17.68
CA ASP A 143 -5.32 -25.46 -18.36
C ASP A 143 -4.55 -26.71 -18.82
N GLY A 144 -4.75 -27.82 -18.10
CA GLY A 144 -4.08 -29.10 -18.37
C GLY A 144 -4.45 -29.78 -19.70
N ASP A 145 -5.57 -29.42 -20.36
CA ASP A 145 -5.90 -29.90 -21.71
C ASP A 145 -5.14 -29.08 -22.78
N ILE A 146 -5.00 -27.76 -22.58
CA ILE A 146 -4.15 -26.90 -23.43
C ILE A 146 -2.67 -27.28 -23.25
N GLU A 147 -2.19 -27.37 -22.01
CA GLU A 147 -0.84 -27.84 -21.65
C GLU A 147 -0.54 -29.15 -22.39
N SER A 148 -1.33 -30.19 -22.16
CA SER A 148 -1.10 -31.53 -22.72
C SER A 148 -1.03 -31.52 -24.25
N CYS A 149 -1.82 -30.68 -24.91
CA CYS A 149 -1.83 -30.55 -26.36
C CYS A 149 -0.59 -29.82 -26.89
N VAL A 150 -0.16 -28.73 -26.25
CA VAL A 150 1.09 -28.03 -26.62
C VAL A 150 2.31 -28.93 -26.34
N CYS A 151 2.35 -29.62 -25.20
CA CYS A 151 3.44 -30.56 -24.87
C CYS A 151 3.59 -31.72 -25.87
N GLU A 152 2.51 -32.20 -26.50
CA GLU A 152 2.60 -33.24 -27.54
C GLU A 152 3.25 -32.70 -28.84
N GLN A 153 3.22 -31.38 -29.03
CA GLN A 153 3.71 -30.71 -30.24
C GLN A 153 5.11 -30.08 -30.08
N ASP A 154 5.37 -29.31 -29.02
CA ASP A 154 6.73 -28.98 -28.58
C ASP A 154 6.90 -29.22 -27.06
N ALA A 155 7.85 -30.09 -26.73
CA ALA A 155 8.20 -30.41 -25.35
C ALA A 155 8.93 -29.25 -24.63
N PHE A 156 9.42 -28.23 -25.35
CA PHE A 156 10.07 -27.06 -24.77
C PHE A 156 9.17 -26.35 -23.73
N CYS A 157 7.88 -26.22 -24.03
CA CYS A 157 6.89 -25.55 -23.20
C CYS A 157 6.68 -26.22 -21.83
N CYS A 158 7.02 -27.52 -21.73
CA CYS A 158 6.76 -28.35 -20.55
C CYS A 158 8.05 -28.93 -19.92
N GLU A 159 9.17 -28.91 -20.64
CA GLU A 159 10.51 -29.31 -20.13
C GLU A 159 11.46 -28.11 -19.89
N THR A 160 11.17 -26.91 -20.42
CA THR A 160 12.10 -25.75 -20.37
C THR A 160 11.47 -24.45 -19.86
N ALA A 161 10.44 -23.91 -20.54
CA ALA A 161 9.74 -22.66 -20.15
C ALA A 161 8.50 -22.44 -21.05
N TRP A 162 7.44 -21.83 -20.52
CA TRP A 162 6.29 -21.36 -21.31
C TRP A 162 6.54 -19.93 -21.81
N ASP A 163 7.09 -19.77 -23.02
CA ASP A 163 7.45 -18.47 -23.58
C ASP A 163 6.49 -17.95 -24.67
N GLU A 164 6.83 -16.84 -25.34
CA GLU A 164 6.01 -16.24 -26.40
C GLU A 164 5.67 -17.22 -27.53
N LEU A 165 6.56 -18.19 -27.82
CA LEU A 165 6.30 -19.21 -28.84
C LEU A 165 5.28 -20.24 -28.35
N CYS A 166 5.34 -20.64 -27.08
CA CYS A 166 4.34 -21.54 -26.50
C CYS A 166 2.93 -20.93 -26.57
N VAL A 167 2.80 -19.62 -26.33
CA VAL A 167 1.54 -18.87 -26.50
C VAL A 167 1.10 -18.80 -27.97
N GLU A 168 1.99 -18.48 -28.92
CA GLU A 168 1.67 -18.54 -30.37
C GLU A 168 1.28 -19.96 -30.84
N GLU A 169 1.81 -21.00 -30.19
CA GLU A 169 1.55 -22.39 -30.53
C GLU A 169 0.18 -22.91 -30.06
N VAL A 170 -0.43 -22.32 -29.03
CA VAL A 170 -1.81 -22.63 -28.60
C VAL A 170 -2.80 -22.47 -29.76
N ASP A 171 -2.81 -21.32 -30.45
CA ASP A 171 -3.64 -21.08 -31.64
C ASP A 171 -3.10 -21.83 -32.87
N THR A 172 -1.78 -21.87 -33.06
CA THR A 172 -1.17 -22.42 -34.29
C THR A 172 -1.40 -23.92 -34.44
N PHE A 173 -1.45 -24.65 -33.32
CA PHE A 173 -1.82 -26.08 -33.30
C PHE A 173 -3.31 -26.32 -33.06
N GLY A 174 -4.06 -25.29 -32.64
CA GLY A 174 -5.48 -25.41 -32.28
C GLY A 174 -5.71 -26.16 -30.98
N CYS A 175 -4.77 -26.04 -30.04
CA CYS A 175 -4.88 -26.58 -28.68
C CYS A 175 -5.83 -25.73 -27.81
N GLY A 176 -5.90 -24.43 -28.09
CA GLY A 176 -6.87 -23.49 -27.53
C GLY A 176 -7.01 -22.31 -28.48
N SER A 177 -7.33 -21.12 -27.94
CA SER A 177 -7.09 -19.85 -28.62
C SER A 177 -6.65 -18.79 -27.61
N CYS A 178 -5.45 -18.27 -27.80
CA CYS A 178 -4.86 -17.15 -27.07
C CYS A 178 -4.80 -15.87 -27.92
N GLY A 179 -5.11 -15.96 -29.23
CA GLY A 179 -5.30 -14.81 -30.10
C GLY A 179 -6.40 -13.89 -29.56
N ILE A 180 -5.97 -12.72 -29.04
CA ILE A 180 -6.76 -11.66 -28.38
C ILE A 180 -8.09 -12.18 -27.84
N MET A 181 -8.08 -12.68 -26.59
CA MET A 181 -9.31 -12.94 -25.85
C MET A 181 -10.21 -11.72 -26.02
N PRO A 182 -11.34 -11.84 -26.72
CA PRO A 182 -12.01 -10.68 -27.29
C PRO A 182 -12.44 -9.76 -26.14
N ASP A 183 -12.27 -8.46 -26.32
CA ASP A 183 -12.28 -7.47 -25.23
C ASP A 183 -13.60 -7.47 -24.42
N SER A 184 -13.63 -6.66 -23.35
CA SER A 184 -14.83 -6.49 -22.52
C SER A 184 -16.07 -6.28 -23.38
N CYS A 185 -17.11 -7.09 -23.17
CA CYS A 185 -18.41 -6.96 -23.86
C CYS A 185 -19.03 -5.56 -23.73
N CYS A 186 -18.61 -4.79 -22.73
CA CYS A 186 -19.06 -3.44 -22.44
C CYS A 186 -18.15 -2.32 -22.99
N ALA A 187 -17.08 -2.68 -23.70
CA ALA A 187 -16.22 -1.77 -24.45
C ALA A 187 -16.33 -2.06 -25.96
N ALA A 188 -16.11 -1.04 -26.80
CA ALA A 188 -16.14 -1.21 -28.25
C ALA A 188 -14.72 -1.39 -28.81
N HIS A 189 -14.49 -2.46 -29.57
CA HIS A 189 -13.18 -2.85 -30.09
C HIS A 189 -13.26 -3.28 -31.58
N MET A 190 -12.16 -3.76 -32.19
CA MET A 190 -12.09 -4.00 -33.64
C MET A 190 -12.28 -5.46 -34.05
N GLU A 191 -12.24 -6.36 -33.07
CA GLU A 191 -12.31 -7.81 -33.19
C GLU A 191 -13.78 -8.27 -33.10
N PRO A 192 -14.18 -9.41 -33.69
CA PRO A 192 -15.54 -9.92 -33.57
C PRO A 192 -15.74 -10.75 -32.29
N GLY A 193 -16.93 -10.66 -31.69
CA GLY A 193 -17.25 -11.29 -30.39
C GLY A 193 -16.77 -10.48 -29.19
N CYS A 194 -16.96 -10.99 -27.98
CA CYS A 194 -16.49 -10.39 -26.73
C CYS A 194 -16.20 -11.46 -25.67
N SER A 195 -15.54 -11.07 -24.59
CA SER A 195 -14.94 -11.95 -23.56
C SER A 195 -15.91 -12.93 -22.88
N ASP A 196 -17.17 -12.55 -22.67
CA ASP A 196 -18.20 -13.46 -22.17
C ASP A 196 -18.87 -14.21 -23.34
N PRO A 197 -18.76 -15.54 -23.43
CA PRO A 197 -19.27 -16.31 -24.56
C PRO A 197 -20.80 -16.42 -24.61
N ASP A 198 -21.50 -16.30 -23.48
CA ASP A 198 -22.98 -16.32 -23.43
C ASP A 198 -23.54 -14.96 -23.87
N VAL A 199 -22.93 -13.85 -23.41
CA VAL A 199 -23.24 -12.48 -23.87
C VAL A 199 -22.94 -12.35 -25.36
N ALA A 200 -21.75 -12.79 -25.79
CA ALA A 200 -21.36 -12.79 -27.19
C ALA A 200 -22.37 -13.59 -28.02
N ALA A 201 -22.66 -14.85 -27.68
CA ALA A 201 -23.59 -15.69 -28.44
C ALA A 201 -25.00 -15.08 -28.58
N CYS A 202 -25.52 -14.46 -27.52
CA CYS A 202 -26.82 -13.78 -27.57
C CYS A 202 -26.81 -12.54 -28.47
N VAL A 203 -25.77 -11.71 -28.41
CA VAL A 203 -25.61 -10.57 -29.33
C VAL A 203 -25.38 -11.06 -30.77
N CYS A 204 -24.61 -12.13 -30.99
CA CYS A 204 -24.42 -12.74 -32.31
C CYS A 204 -25.75 -13.21 -32.94
N GLU A 205 -26.66 -13.84 -32.18
CA GLU A 205 -27.94 -14.35 -32.71
C GLU A 205 -28.81 -13.21 -33.26
N ALA A 206 -28.80 -12.05 -32.61
CA ALA A 206 -29.59 -10.89 -33.00
C ALA A 206 -28.87 -9.93 -33.97
N MET A 207 -27.54 -9.84 -33.90
CA MET A 207 -26.69 -8.91 -34.64
C MET A 207 -25.40 -9.59 -35.15
N PRO A 208 -25.47 -10.41 -36.22
CA PRO A 208 -24.33 -11.22 -36.69
C PRO A 208 -23.05 -10.43 -37.01
N GLN A 209 -23.16 -9.17 -37.47
CA GLN A 209 -21.98 -8.34 -37.75
C GLN A 209 -21.09 -8.08 -36.52
N CYS A 210 -21.62 -8.19 -35.30
CA CYS A 210 -20.82 -8.13 -34.06
C CYS A 210 -19.82 -9.30 -33.94
N CYS A 211 -20.07 -10.39 -34.66
CA CYS A 211 -19.30 -11.64 -34.61
C CYS A 211 -18.77 -12.07 -36.00
N GLU A 212 -19.09 -11.32 -37.06
CA GLU A 212 -18.54 -11.48 -38.41
C GLU A 212 -17.67 -10.29 -38.87
N GLU A 213 -17.82 -9.09 -38.27
CA GLU A 213 -17.07 -7.87 -38.65
C GLU A 213 -16.29 -7.26 -37.47
N SER A 214 -16.95 -6.76 -36.42
CA SER A 214 -16.30 -6.15 -35.23
C SER A 214 -17.30 -5.82 -34.11
N TRP A 215 -16.89 -5.90 -32.85
CA TRP A 215 -17.68 -5.51 -31.68
C TRP A 215 -17.75 -3.98 -31.47
N GLY A 216 -18.50 -3.31 -32.34
CA GLY A 216 -18.67 -1.85 -32.30
C GLY A 216 -19.62 -1.36 -31.18
N PRO A 217 -19.82 -0.03 -31.03
CA PRO A 217 -20.71 0.53 -30.01
C PRO A 217 -22.17 0.07 -30.12
N GLU A 218 -22.62 -0.34 -31.32
CA GLU A 218 -23.94 -0.92 -31.52
C GLU A 218 -24.06 -2.33 -30.91
N CYS A 219 -22.94 -3.06 -30.76
CA CYS A 219 -22.85 -4.38 -30.13
C CYS A 219 -22.81 -4.26 -28.60
N VAL A 220 -22.04 -3.31 -28.07
CA VAL A 220 -22.06 -2.93 -26.65
C VAL A 220 -23.49 -2.56 -26.21
N ALA A 221 -24.14 -1.64 -26.92
CA ALA A 221 -25.51 -1.23 -26.62
C ALA A 221 -26.56 -2.35 -26.82
N ALA A 222 -26.22 -3.41 -27.56
CA ALA A 222 -27.08 -4.57 -27.73
C ALA A 222 -27.11 -5.47 -26.49
N VAL A 223 -26.04 -5.49 -25.68
CA VAL A 223 -25.95 -6.30 -24.44
C VAL A 223 -27.14 -6.00 -23.53
N ASP A 224 -27.35 -4.72 -23.19
CA ASP A 224 -28.47 -4.29 -22.33
C ASP A 224 -29.81 -4.26 -23.08
N MET A 225 -29.82 -3.70 -24.29
CA MET A 225 -31.08 -3.44 -25.01
C MET A 225 -31.81 -4.75 -25.35
N MET A 226 -31.07 -5.85 -25.53
CA MET A 226 -31.63 -7.18 -25.79
C MET A 226 -31.52 -8.14 -24.61
N GLN A 227 -31.03 -7.67 -23.46
CA GLN A 227 -30.91 -8.44 -22.20
C GLN A 227 -30.04 -9.70 -22.37
N CYS A 228 -28.99 -9.57 -23.19
CA CYS A 228 -27.98 -10.59 -23.42
C CYS A 228 -26.94 -10.66 -22.29
N GLY A 229 -26.77 -9.55 -21.59
CA GLY A 229 -26.01 -9.44 -20.35
C GLY A 229 -26.47 -8.21 -19.59
N LEU A 230 -25.63 -7.73 -18.68
CA LEU A 230 -25.70 -6.38 -18.16
C LEU A 230 -24.36 -5.71 -18.44
N CYS A 231 -24.36 -4.81 -19.41
CA CYS A 231 -23.47 -3.66 -19.39
C CYS A 231 -24.18 -2.54 -18.63
N GLU A 232 -24.45 -2.82 -17.34
CA GLU A 232 -24.26 -1.76 -16.37
C GLU A 232 -22.87 -1.20 -16.68
N MET A 233 -22.82 0.05 -17.13
CA MET A 233 -21.56 0.74 -17.39
C MET A 233 -20.92 0.89 -16.02
N ASP A 234 -20.15 -0.13 -15.62
CA ASP A 234 -19.69 -0.34 -14.24
C ASP A 234 -19.08 0.95 -13.78
N ALA A 235 -19.85 1.63 -12.93
CA ALA A 235 -19.75 3.08 -12.86
C ALA A 235 -18.36 3.37 -12.33
N GLY A 236 -17.54 4.08 -13.11
CA GLY A 236 -16.10 4.09 -12.88
C GLY A 236 -15.74 4.74 -11.55
N ASP A 237 -14.46 4.79 -11.21
CA ASP A 237 -14.04 5.52 -10.01
C ASP A 237 -14.63 6.95 -10.03
N CYS A 238 -15.21 7.38 -8.91
CA CYS A 238 -15.73 8.74 -8.75
C CYS A 238 -14.64 9.80 -8.96
N CYS A 239 -13.39 9.39 -8.85
CA CYS A 239 -12.23 10.26 -8.71
C CYS A 239 -11.30 10.23 -9.93
N VAL A 240 -11.71 9.52 -10.99
CA VAL A 240 -11.08 9.52 -12.31
C VAL A 240 -12.18 9.78 -13.35
N GLU A 241 -11.85 10.39 -14.49
CA GLU A 241 -12.83 10.46 -15.59
C GLU A 241 -13.20 9.07 -16.10
N ASN A 242 -14.51 8.81 -16.29
CA ASN A 242 -15.00 7.51 -16.71
C ASN A 242 -16.13 7.60 -17.76
N GLY A 243 -16.32 6.51 -18.50
CA GLY A 243 -17.23 6.45 -19.64
C GLY A 243 -18.72 6.33 -19.32
N SER A 244 -19.10 6.27 -18.04
CA SER A 244 -20.48 6.17 -17.58
C SER A 244 -21.04 7.53 -17.12
N PRO A 245 -22.36 7.76 -17.11
CA PRO A 245 -22.98 8.95 -16.52
C PRO A 245 -23.10 8.86 -14.97
N SER A 246 -22.13 8.25 -14.29
CA SER A 246 -22.15 7.95 -12.86
C SER A 246 -20.73 7.62 -12.33
N CYS A 247 -20.64 7.21 -11.07
CA CYS A 247 -19.46 6.55 -10.52
C CYS A 247 -19.81 5.42 -9.52
N ASN A 248 -18.81 4.63 -9.12
CA ASN A 248 -18.94 3.40 -8.33
C ASN A 248 -19.60 3.60 -6.96
N GLN A 249 -19.55 4.80 -6.40
CA GLN A 249 -20.20 5.15 -5.13
C GLN A 249 -21.49 5.93 -5.42
N PRO A 250 -22.69 5.30 -5.33
CA PRO A 250 -23.94 5.92 -5.76
C PRO A 250 -24.36 7.13 -4.90
N ASP A 251 -23.92 7.22 -3.65
CA ASP A 251 -24.13 8.38 -2.79
C ASP A 251 -23.26 9.59 -3.22
N VAL A 252 -22.00 9.33 -3.63
CA VAL A 252 -21.09 10.36 -4.19
C VAL A 252 -21.65 10.84 -5.53
N ALA A 253 -22.00 9.91 -6.42
CA ALA A 253 -22.64 10.21 -7.70
C ALA A 253 -23.91 11.05 -7.50
N GLY A 254 -24.82 10.62 -6.62
CA GLY A 254 -26.06 11.34 -6.32
C GLY A 254 -25.85 12.75 -5.77
N CYS A 255 -24.84 12.95 -4.93
CA CYS A 255 -24.45 14.26 -4.41
C CYS A 255 -23.92 15.18 -5.53
N VAL A 256 -23.04 14.68 -6.40
CA VAL A 256 -22.55 15.44 -7.57
C VAL A 256 -23.70 15.74 -8.53
N CYS A 257 -24.61 14.80 -8.81
CA CYS A 257 -25.77 15.03 -9.67
C CYS A 257 -26.71 16.13 -9.14
N GLU A 258 -26.86 16.31 -7.81
CA GLU A 258 -27.70 17.39 -7.24
C GLU A 258 -27.05 18.77 -7.40
N ALA A 259 -25.72 18.86 -7.44
CA ALA A 259 -24.97 20.09 -7.63
C ALA A 259 -24.70 20.44 -9.11
N MET A 260 -24.36 19.43 -9.92
CA MET A 260 -23.96 19.52 -11.33
C MET A 260 -24.66 18.41 -12.14
N PRO A 261 -25.93 18.62 -12.55
CA PRO A 261 -26.71 17.63 -13.29
C PRO A 261 -26.05 17.13 -14.58
N GLU A 262 -25.22 17.97 -15.21
CA GLU A 262 -24.43 17.63 -16.41
C GLU A 262 -23.53 16.40 -16.25
N CYS A 263 -23.09 16.09 -15.02
CA CYS A 263 -22.27 14.90 -14.72
C CYS A 263 -23.03 13.57 -14.84
N CYS A 264 -24.36 13.64 -14.96
CA CYS A 264 -25.25 12.48 -14.91
C CYS A 264 -26.20 12.40 -16.13
N GLU A 265 -25.87 13.11 -17.23
CA GLU A 265 -26.59 13.02 -18.51
C GLU A 265 -25.81 12.20 -19.58
N ASP A 266 -24.49 12.37 -19.70
CA ASP A 266 -23.66 11.72 -20.73
C ASP A 266 -22.48 10.90 -20.15
N VAL A 267 -21.47 11.57 -19.57
CA VAL A 267 -20.23 10.93 -19.06
C VAL A 267 -19.67 11.65 -17.82
N TRP A 268 -19.04 10.88 -16.93
CA TRP A 268 -18.34 11.36 -15.74
C TRP A 268 -16.98 11.96 -16.12
N SER A 269 -17.00 13.18 -16.65
CA SER A 269 -15.79 13.90 -17.08
C SER A 269 -14.84 14.21 -15.90
N GLN A 270 -13.58 14.57 -16.18
CA GLN A 270 -12.64 15.00 -15.14
C GLN A 270 -13.20 16.15 -14.27
N ALA A 271 -14.01 17.05 -14.84
CA ALA A 271 -14.65 18.13 -14.06
C ALA A 271 -15.71 17.64 -13.06
N CYS A 272 -16.22 16.42 -13.23
CA CYS A 272 -17.10 15.74 -12.29
C CYS A 272 -16.29 15.09 -11.17
N ALA A 273 -15.18 14.41 -11.50
CA ALA A 273 -14.23 13.89 -10.52
C ALA A 273 -13.63 15.01 -9.64
N ASP A 274 -13.11 16.09 -10.25
CA ASP A 274 -12.63 17.30 -9.56
C ASP A 274 -13.70 17.91 -8.63
N SER A 275 -14.99 17.72 -8.94
CA SER A 275 -16.10 18.27 -8.15
C SER A 275 -16.40 17.49 -6.87
N VAL A 276 -16.03 16.20 -6.79
CA VAL A 276 -16.34 15.32 -5.65
C VAL A 276 -15.84 15.93 -4.34
N GLU A 277 -14.56 16.32 -4.30
CA GLU A 277 -13.96 16.96 -3.13
C GLU A 277 -14.41 18.42 -2.97
N MET A 278 -14.48 19.18 -4.07
CA MET A 278 -14.85 20.61 -4.05
C MET A 278 -16.28 20.83 -3.50
N LEU A 279 -17.18 19.88 -3.72
CA LEU A 279 -18.55 19.89 -3.21
C LEU A 279 -18.69 19.23 -1.83
N GLY A 280 -17.68 18.49 -1.37
CA GLY A 280 -17.75 17.65 -0.17
C GLY A 280 -18.66 16.43 -0.33
N CYS A 281 -18.76 15.89 -1.56
CA CYS A 281 -19.54 14.71 -1.90
C CYS A 281 -18.79 13.39 -1.64
N GLY A 282 -17.45 13.43 -1.57
CA GLY A 282 -16.56 12.31 -1.30
C GLY A 282 -15.11 12.79 -1.18
N LEU A 283 -14.16 11.86 -1.15
CA LEU A 283 -12.72 12.12 -1.21
C LEU A 283 -12.09 11.27 -2.31
N CYS A 284 -11.09 11.83 -2.99
CA CYS A 284 -10.57 11.33 -4.25
C CYS A 284 -9.09 11.08 -4.28
N GLU A 285 -8.31 11.90 -3.58
CA GLU A 285 -7.09 11.39 -2.98
C GLU A 285 -7.51 10.47 -1.82
N GLN A 286 -7.67 9.16 -2.10
CA GLN A 286 -7.47 8.12 -1.08
C GLN A 286 -5.97 8.06 -0.73
N GLN A 287 -5.47 9.18 -0.22
CA GLN A 287 -4.32 9.20 0.66
C GLN A 287 -4.78 8.60 1.98
N LEU A 288 -4.84 7.27 1.99
CA LEU A 288 -4.98 6.45 3.19
C LEU A 288 -4.02 7.02 4.24
N GLY A 289 -4.55 7.38 5.40
CA GLY A 289 -3.76 8.06 6.42
C GLY A 289 -2.68 7.13 6.98
N PRO A 290 -1.64 7.69 7.64
CA PRO A 290 -0.79 6.90 8.51
C PRO A 290 -1.65 6.13 9.50
N CYS A 291 -1.40 4.84 9.67
CA CYS A 291 -2.23 3.98 10.54
C CYS A 291 -2.32 4.49 12.00
N CYS A 292 -1.39 5.35 12.38
CA CYS A 292 -1.22 5.92 13.70
C CYS A 292 -1.83 7.32 13.87
N GLU A 293 -2.44 7.88 12.82
CA GLU A 293 -3.23 9.12 12.87
C GLU A 293 -4.68 8.88 12.39
N PRO A 294 -5.66 9.72 12.77
CA PRO A 294 -7.01 9.66 12.22
C PRO A 294 -7.04 10.00 10.72
N GLY A 295 -7.42 9.04 9.88
CA GLY A 295 -7.65 9.22 8.45
C GLY A 295 -9.07 9.70 8.15
N ASN A 296 -9.28 10.31 6.97
CA ASN A 296 -10.60 10.79 6.51
C ASN A 296 -11.41 9.73 5.74
N GLY A 297 -11.00 8.46 5.80
CA GLY A 297 -11.62 7.34 5.08
C GLY A 297 -11.41 6.00 5.81
N PRO A 298 -11.96 4.90 5.30
CA PRO A 298 -11.75 3.57 5.86
C PRO A 298 -10.34 3.03 5.59
N GLY A 299 -9.75 2.33 6.58
CA GLY A 299 -8.39 1.78 6.47
C GLY A 299 -7.28 2.83 6.59
N CYS A 300 -6.04 2.37 6.42
CA CYS A 300 -4.82 3.19 6.51
C CYS A 300 -3.76 2.69 5.52
N GLU A 301 -2.63 3.40 5.40
CA GLU A 301 -1.64 3.17 4.32
C GLU A 301 -0.95 1.79 4.35
N ASP A 302 -0.84 1.17 5.53
CA ASP A 302 -0.36 -0.21 5.68
C ASP A 302 -1.56 -1.18 5.69
N ALA A 303 -1.62 -2.03 4.68
CA ALA A 303 -2.71 -2.98 4.47
C ALA A 303 -2.71 -4.15 5.49
N ASP A 304 -1.56 -4.56 6.01
CA ASP A 304 -1.45 -5.62 7.01
C ASP A 304 -1.89 -5.11 8.39
N VAL A 305 -1.48 -3.87 8.74
CA VAL A 305 -1.97 -3.15 9.93
C VAL A 305 -3.48 -2.93 9.85
N ALA A 306 -3.99 -2.44 8.72
CA ALA A 306 -5.40 -2.23 8.49
C ALA A 306 -6.22 -3.53 8.63
N ALA A 307 -5.79 -4.60 7.97
CA ALA A 307 -6.45 -5.91 8.05
C ALA A 307 -6.51 -6.43 9.49
N CYS A 308 -5.39 -6.38 10.23
CA CYS A 308 -5.32 -6.85 11.61
C CYS A 308 -6.23 -6.05 12.57
N VAL A 309 -6.32 -4.72 12.41
CA VAL A 309 -7.27 -3.91 13.20
C VAL A 309 -8.71 -4.24 12.81
N CYS A 310 -9.01 -4.37 11.52
CA CYS A 310 -10.36 -4.61 11.02
C CYS A 310 -10.90 -6.02 11.33
N ASP A 311 -10.04 -7.03 11.51
CA ASP A 311 -10.41 -8.36 12.04
C ASP A 311 -11.05 -8.28 13.45
N VAL A 312 -10.70 -7.25 14.23
CA VAL A 312 -11.22 -7.01 15.58
C VAL A 312 -12.27 -5.89 15.60
N ALA A 313 -12.12 -4.88 14.75
CA ALA A 313 -12.98 -3.71 14.64
C ALA A 313 -13.32 -3.40 13.17
N PRO A 314 -14.23 -4.16 12.52
CA PRO A 314 -14.60 -3.97 11.11
C PRO A 314 -15.04 -2.55 10.76
N GLY A 315 -15.58 -1.81 11.73
CA GLY A 315 -15.97 -0.41 11.58
C GLY A 315 -14.85 0.53 11.08
N CYS A 316 -13.58 0.17 11.31
CA CYS A 316 -12.41 0.91 10.82
C CYS A 316 -12.16 0.75 9.31
N CYS A 317 -12.64 -0.35 8.70
CA CYS A 317 -12.61 -0.57 7.24
C CYS A 317 -14.00 -0.39 6.58
N GLU A 318 -15.08 -0.36 7.36
CA GLU A 318 -16.45 -0.15 6.86
C GLU A 318 -16.90 1.34 6.91
N ASN A 319 -16.24 2.21 7.68
CA ASN A 319 -16.70 3.59 7.91
C ASN A 319 -15.56 4.61 7.84
N GLU A 320 -14.67 4.65 8.84
CA GLU A 320 -13.69 5.72 9.05
C GLU A 320 -12.58 5.28 10.01
N TRP A 321 -11.31 5.48 9.61
CA TRP A 321 -10.13 5.24 10.43
C TRP A 321 -9.90 6.39 11.43
N ASN A 322 -10.77 6.47 12.43
CA ASN A 322 -10.75 7.52 13.44
C ASN A 322 -9.72 7.24 14.57
N GLU A 323 -9.63 8.15 15.55
CA GLU A 323 -8.76 8.08 16.76
C GLU A 323 -8.79 6.69 17.45
N VAL A 324 -9.95 6.02 17.49
CA VAL A 324 -10.09 4.69 18.11
C VAL A 324 -9.45 3.59 17.25
N CYS A 325 -9.41 3.75 15.93
CA CYS A 325 -8.77 2.80 15.01
C CYS A 325 -7.23 2.90 15.11
N ALA A 326 -6.69 4.12 15.19
CA ALA A 326 -5.27 4.36 15.44
C ALA A 326 -4.83 3.80 16.82
N ASP A 327 -5.57 4.11 17.90
CA ASP A 327 -5.35 3.53 19.24
C ASP A 327 -5.33 1.98 19.23
N LEU A 328 -6.17 1.35 18.39
CA LEU A 328 -6.26 -0.10 18.30
C LEU A 328 -5.02 -0.75 17.66
N VAL A 329 -4.28 -0.06 16.80
CA VAL A 329 -3.06 -0.61 16.17
C VAL A 329 -2.06 -1.09 17.23
N GLY A 330 -1.69 -0.20 18.15
CA GLY A 330 -0.77 -0.52 19.25
C GLY A 330 -1.42 -1.40 20.33
N PHE A 331 -2.71 -1.23 20.63
CA PHE A 331 -3.40 -2.04 21.64
C PHE A 331 -3.55 -3.51 21.26
N LEU A 332 -3.74 -3.81 19.97
CA LEU A 332 -3.86 -5.16 19.44
C LEU A 332 -2.50 -5.78 19.07
N GLY A 333 -1.45 -4.97 18.91
CA GLY A 333 -0.16 -5.39 18.39
C GLY A 333 -0.17 -5.62 16.87
N CYS A 334 -1.06 -4.93 16.15
CA CYS A 334 -1.17 -4.97 14.69
C CYS A 334 -0.07 -4.14 14.00
N GLY A 335 0.45 -3.13 14.70
CA GLY A 335 1.53 -2.25 14.27
C GLY A 335 2.07 -1.48 15.48
N SER A 336 3.08 -0.63 15.28
CA SER A 336 3.84 -0.02 16.38
C SER A 336 3.70 1.50 16.43
N CYS A 337 2.46 2.01 16.61
CA CYS A 337 2.13 3.44 16.62
C CYS A 337 2.73 4.31 17.74
N ASN A 338 3.77 3.82 18.41
CA ASN A 338 4.69 4.65 19.18
C ASN A 338 5.75 5.19 18.19
N GLU A 339 5.37 5.97 17.18
CA GLU A 339 6.24 6.48 16.08
C GLU A 339 7.40 7.40 16.53
N GLY A 340 7.58 7.53 17.85
CA GLY A 340 8.75 8.09 18.45
C GLY A 340 10.00 7.24 18.20
N ASP A 341 10.91 7.72 17.35
CA ASP A 341 12.30 7.26 17.36
C ASP A 341 12.84 7.25 18.80
N CYS A 342 13.24 6.08 19.28
CA CYS A 342 13.82 5.93 20.61
C CYS A 342 15.08 6.78 20.79
N CYS A 343 15.74 7.17 19.70
CA CYS A 343 16.99 7.92 19.65
C CYS A 343 16.83 9.43 19.49
N ALA A 344 15.59 9.93 19.32
CA ALA A 344 15.25 11.35 19.26
C ALA A 344 14.17 11.72 20.28
N ALA A 345 13.90 13.02 20.42
CA ALA A 345 12.74 13.48 21.18
C ALA A 345 11.46 13.39 20.34
N ASN A 346 10.35 12.98 20.95
CA ASN A 346 9.04 12.90 20.31
C ASN A 346 7.90 13.33 21.26
N ASP A 347 6.73 13.65 20.72
CA ASP A 347 5.60 14.19 21.49
C ASP A 347 4.74 13.10 22.18
N THR A 348 5.05 11.81 21.98
CA THR A 348 4.35 10.67 22.60
C THR A 348 5.07 10.13 23.85
N PRO A 349 4.38 9.51 24.82
CA PRO A 349 5.03 8.71 25.85
C PRO A 349 5.46 7.35 25.27
N GLY A 350 6.69 6.91 25.53
CA GLY A 350 7.25 5.68 24.95
C GLY A 350 8.06 5.90 23.68
N CYS A 351 8.38 4.82 22.96
CA CYS A 351 9.10 4.87 21.69
C CYS A 351 8.90 3.58 20.86
N GLY A 352 9.26 3.60 19.57
CA GLY A 352 8.82 2.59 18.58
C GLY A 352 9.42 1.19 18.72
N ASP A 353 10.55 1.06 19.42
CA ASP A 353 11.07 -0.26 19.81
C ASP A 353 10.56 -0.61 21.23
N PRO A 354 9.66 -1.61 21.38
CA PRO A 354 9.08 -1.96 22.68
C PRO A 354 10.09 -2.61 23.65
N VAL A 355 11.23 -3.11 23.17
CA VAL A 355 12.33 -3.62 24.00
C VAL A 355 13.12 -2.45 24.59
N VAL A 356 13.44 -1.46 23.74
CA VAL A 356 14.09 -0.21 24.18
C VAL A 356 13.18 0.56 25.13
N GLU A 357 11.91 0.76 24.76
CA GLU A 357 10.91 1.41 25.60
C GLU A 357 10.84 0.71 26.97
N SER A 358 10.52 -0.59 27.02
CA SER A 358 10.36 -1.30 28.30
C SER A 358 11.60 -1.20 29.20
N CYS A 359 12.80 -1.18 28.61
CA CYS A 359 14.06 -1.06 29.33
C CYS A 359 14.28 0.36 29.89
N VAL A 360 13.99 1.41 29.10
CA VAL A 360 14.04 2.81 29.57
C VAL A 360 12.90 3.09 30.57
N CYS A 361 11.70 2.52 30.41
CA CYS A 361 10.60 2.67 31.36
C CYS A 361 10.93 2.10 32.75
N GLU A 362 11.65 0.97 32.84
CA GLU A 362 12.01 0.38 34.14
C GLU A 362 12.97 1.30 34.93
N ALA A 363 13.92 1.95 34.24
CA ALA A 363 14.87 2.87 34.84
C ALA A 363 14.31 4.29 35.07
N ALA A 364 13.50 4.79 34.13
CA ALA A 364 12.96 6.14 34.09
C ALA A 364 11.46 6.16 33.71
N PRO A 365 10.55 5.80 34.64
CA PRO A 365 9.11 5.71 34.37
C PRO A 365 8.45 6.99 33.85
N SER A 366 9.11 8.15 33.94
CA SER A 366 8.65 9.42 33.36
C SER A 366 8.62 9.41 31.83
N CYS A 367 9.50 8.66 31.18
CA CYS A 367 9.60 8.58 29.71
C CYS A 367 8.40 7.88 29.06
N CYS A 368 7.62 7.14 29.85
CA CYS A 368 6.46 6.35 29.44
C CYS A 368 5.18 6.86 30.14
N GLN A 369 5.21 8.12 30.60
CA GLN A 369 4.10 8.84 31.27
C GLN A 369 3.99 10.31 30.81
N ASN A 370 4.96 10.79 30.04
CA ASN A 370 5.09 12.14 29.49
C ASN A 370 5.77 11.98 28.12
N PRO A 371 5.70 13.00 27.22
CA PRO A 371 6.45 13.01 25.97
C PRO A 371 7.92 12.61 26.15
N TRP A 372 8.40 11.73 25.27
CA TRP A 372 9.75 11.19 25.29
C TRP A 372 10.77 12.26 24.89
N SER A 373 11.35 12.90 25.90
CA SER A 373 12.33 13.98 25.73
C SER A 373 13.70 13.49 25.26
N ASP A 374 14.60 14.42 24.87
CA ASP A 374 16.02 14.10 24.59
C ASP A 374 16.70 13.34 25.73
N ALA A 375 16.27 13.58 26.98
CA ALA A 375 16.80 12.89 28.16
C ALA A 375 16.33 11.43 28.27
N CYS A 376 15.28 11.03 27.55
CA CYS A 376 14.82 9.65 27.41
C CYS A 376 15.61 8.94 26.30
N ALA A 377 15.81 9.60 25.15
CA ALA A 377 16.67 9.10 24.08
C ALA A 377 18.11 8.85 24.56
N VAL A 378 18.69 9.80 25.29
CA VAL A 378 20.04 9.67 25.88
C VAL A 378 20.13 8.53 26.92
N LEU A 379 19.01 8.08 27.50
CA LEU A 379 19.01 6.93 28.41
C LEU A 379 19.13 5.58 27.69
N VAL A 380 18.75 5.48 26.41
CA VAL A 380 18.81 4.22 25.64
C VAL A 380 20.22 3.63 25.67
N GLU A 381 21.23 4.45 25.35
CA GLU A 381 22.63 4.02 25.38
C GLU A 381 23.19 3.89 26.80
N GLN A 382 22.87 4.86 27.69
CA GLN A 382 23.41 4.88 29.05
C GLN A 382 23.00 3.68 29.91
N LEU A 383 21.85 3.08 29.59
CA LEU A 383 21.34 1.88 30.22
C LEU A 383 21.71 0.60 29.46
N GLY A 384 22.16 0.71 28.20
CA GLY A 384 22.37 -0.42 27.30
C GLY A 384 21.06 -1.06 26.82
N CYS A 385 19.98 -0.27 26.74
CA CYS A 385 18.69 -0.69 26.22
C CYS A 385 18.69 -0.84 24.68
N GLY A 386 19.52 -0.05 24.02
CA GLY A 386 19.79 -0.05 22.58
C GLY A 386 21.06 0.76 22.28
N MET A 387 21.30 1.09 21.02
CA MET A 387 22.32 2.08 20.61
C MET A 387 21.61 3.18 19.82
N CYS A 388 21.98 4.44 20.05
CA CYS A 388 21.22 5.59 19.58
C CYS A 388 22.13 6.71 19.08
N GLY A 389 22.02 6.97 17.78
CA GLY A 389 23.19 6.76 16.96
C GLY A 389 23.17 5.33 16.44
N GLY A 390 22.35 5.10 15.41
CA GLY A 390 22.79 4.16 14.37
C GLY A 390 24.19 4.60 13.97
N MET A 391 25.12 3.64 13.89
CA MET A 391 26.45 3.93 13.34
C MET A 391 26.22 4.56 11.96
N MET A 392 26.90 5.68 11.65
CA MET A 392 26.53 6.58 10.53
C MET A 392 26.95 6.00 9.18
N PHE A 393 26.38 4.84 8.91
CA PHE A 393 26.68 3.87 7.87
C PHE A 393 25.51 3.90 6.89
N ASP A 394 25.23 5.09 6.36
CA ASP A 394 24.08 5.37 5.48
C ASP A 394 24.49 6.29 4.32
N GLY A 395 25.81 6.34 4.06
CA GLY A 395 26.42 7.07 2.97
C GLY A 395 27.41 6.17 2.25
N ASP A 396 27.18 5.96 0.96
CA ASP A 396 27.96 5.15 0.02
C ASP A 396 29.49 5.20 0.28
N CYS A 397 30.06 4.03 0.61
CA CYS A 397 31.50 3.84 0.86
C CYS A 397 32.42 4.39 -0.24
N CYS A 398 31.93 4.52 -1.47
CA CYS A 398 32.69 4.97 -2.63
C CYS A 398 32.81 6.49 -2.76
N VAL A 399 32.12 7.28 -1.91
CA VAL A 399 32.14 8.75 -1.95
C VAL A 399 32.34 9.37 -0.56
N ALA A 400 32.82 10.62 -0.52
CA ALA A 400 32.85 11.40 0.71
C ALA A 400 31.42 11.73 1.18
N ASN A 401 30.96 11.07 2.23
CA ASN A 401 29.62 11.25 2.79
C ASN A 401 29.57 12.28 3.95
N GLY A 402 30.71 12.59 4.57
CA GLY A 402 30.82 13.59 5.65
C GLY A 402 30.35 13.12 7.04
N THR A 403 30.08 11.82 7.21
CA THR A 403 29.71 11.18 8.47
C THR A 403 30.72 10.10 8.88
N PRO A 404 30.78 9.63 10.15
CA PRO A 404 31.74 8.59 10.53
C PRO A 404 31.32 7.19 10.02
N GLY A 405 32.06 6.65 9.05
CA GLY A 405 31.84 5.34 8.43
C GLY A 405 31.07 5.39 7.09
N CYS A 406 30.66 4.22 6.60
CA CYS A 406 29.87 4.06 5.38
C CYS A 406 28.94 2.83 5.44
N ASP A 407 28.07 2.70 4.45
CA ASP A 407 26.96 1.73 4.38
C ASP A 407 27.35 0.23 4.41
N ASP A 408 28.57 -0.12 4.02
CA ASP A 408 29.14 -1.46 4.23
C ASP A 408 29.95 -1.51 5.54
N ALA A 409 29.50 -2.36 6.47
CA ALA A 409 30.11 -2.52 7.79
C ALA A 409 31.47 -3.27 7.78
N ASP A 410 31.68 -4.20 6.85
CA ASP A 410 32.95 -4.94 6.69
C ASP A 410 34.01 -4.01 6.07
N VAL A 411 33.61 -3.20 5.07
CA VAL A 411 34.42 -2.12 4.50
C VAL A 411 34.73 -1.08 5.58
N THR A 412 33.75 -0.67 6.38
CA THR A 412 33.95 0.30 7.45
C THR A 412 34.91 -0.22 8.52
N GLU A 413 34.75 -1.44 9.06
CA GLU A 413 35.69 -2.00 10.05
C GLU A 413 37.13 -2.00 9.49
N CYS A 414 37.29 -2.37 8.22
CA CYS A 414 38.57 -2.34 7.53
C CYS A 414 39.15 -0.90 7.42
N VAL A 415 38.35 0.09 7.01
CA VAL A 415 38.82 1.49 6.91
C VAL A 415 39.13 2.09 8.29
N CYS A 416 38.30 1.84 9.31
CA CYS A 416 38.58 2.26 10.70
C CYS A 416 39.91 1.69 11.23
N ALA A 417 40.26 0.46 10.83
CA ALA A 417 41.52 -0.19 11.20
C ALA A 417 42.75 0.35 10.44
N LEU A 418 42.54 1.04 9.32
CA LEU A 418 43.58 1.74 8.55
C LEU A 418 43.77 3.18 9.02
N ASP A 419 42.68 3.94 9.16
CA ASP A 419 42.67 5.29 9.74
C ASP A 419 41.42 5.50 10.63
N PRO A 420 41.58 5.57 11.97
CA PRO A 420 40.48 5.88 12.89
C PRO A 420 39.77 7.21 12.63
N PHE A 421 40.40 8.16 11.92
CA PHE A 421 39.75 9.44 11.60
C PHE A 421 38.41 9.25 10.88
N CYS A 422 38.35 8.30 9.93
CA CYS A 422 37.18 7.97 9.13
C CYS A 422 35.97 7.50 9.94
N CYS A 423 36.18 7.06 11.19
CA CYS A 423 35.15 6.51 12.07
C CYS A 423 35.02 7.26 13.42
N GLU A 424 35.92 8.20 13.71
CA GLU A 424 35.82 9.13 14.84
C GLU A 424 35.39 10.56 14.43
N ASN A 425 35.46 10.93 13.13
CA ASN A 425 35.27 12.32 12.67
C ASN A 425 34.37 12.43 11.44
N GLU A 426 34.86 12.05 10.25
CA GLU A 426 34.14 12.17 8.96
C GLU A 426 34.76 11.24 7.90
N TRP A 427 33.91 10.71 7.00
CA TRP A 427 34.32 9.93 5.83
C TRP A 427 34.50 10.86 4.62
N ASP A 428 35.76 11.12 4.27
CA ASP A 428 36.17 12.02 3.20
C ASP A 428 36.67 11.27 1.93
N ASP A 429 37.22 12.01 0.96
CA ASP A 429 37.80 11.45 -0.28
C ASP A 429 38.94 10.44 0.00
N LEU A 430 39.62 10.51 1.15
CA LEU A 430 40.68 9.59 1.55
C LEU A 430 40.10 8.32 2.17
N CYS A 431 39.04 8.44 2.97
CA CYS A 431 38.30 7.31 3.51
C CYS A 431 37.65 6.48 2.39
N ALA A 432 36.95 7.15 1.47
CA ALA A 432 36.40 6.52 0.26
C ALA A 432 37.51 5.91 -0.63
N GLY A 433 38.62 6.62 -0.84
CA GLY A 433 39.78 6.08 -1.57
C GLY A 433 40.37 4.81 -0.92
N ALA A 434 40.44 4.75 0.41
CA ALA A 434 40.89 3.57 1.15
C ALA A 434 39.89 2.42 1.07
N ALA A 435 38.58 2.71 1.08
CA ALA A 435 37.51 1.74 0.93
C ALA A 435 37.67 0.94 -0.38
N VAL A 436 37.92 1.61 -1.50
CA VAL A 436 38.14 0.96 -2.81
C VAL A 436 39.50 0.29 -2.91
N GLU A 437 40.60 1.02 -2.64
CA GLU A 437 41.95 0.51 -2.93
C GLU A 437 42.45 -0.55 -1.94
N GLN A 438 41.93 -0.59 -0.71
CA GLN A 438 42.48 -1.40 0.38
C GLN A 438 41.45 -2.32 1.06
N CYS A 439 40.17 -1.93 1.09
CA CYS A 439 39.11 -2.71 1.76
C CYS A 439 38.14 -3.43 0.81
N GLY A 440 38.15 -3.10 -0.49
CA GLY A 440 37.43 -3.85 -1.52
C GLY A 440 35.98 -3.44 -1.75
N ALA A 441 35.60 -2.20 -1.41
CA ALA A 441 34.28 -1.63 -1.70
C ALA A 441 33.92 -1.76 -3.20
N GLN A 442 32.68 -2.18 -3.49
CA GLN A 442 32.23 -2.50 -4.85
C GLN A 442 31.52 -1.32 -5.51
N CYS A 443 32.30 -0.37 -6.01
CA CYS A 443 31.79 0.85 -6.65
C CYS A 443 31.34 0.64 -8.10
N PRO A 444 30.23 1.27 -8.54
CA PRO A 444 29.70 1.18 -9.91
C PRO A 444 30.47 2.00 -10.96
#